data_AF-A0A3D2PVM5-F1
#
_entry.id   AF-A0A3D2PVM5-F1
#
_cell.length_a   1.000
_cell.length_b   1.000
_cell.length_c   1.000
_cell.angle_alpha   90.00
_cell.angle_beta   90.00
_cell.angle_gamma   90.00
#
_symmetry.space_group_name_H-M   'P 1'
#
loop_
_entity.id
_entity.type
_entity.pdbx_description
1 polymer ?
#
loop_
_entity_poly.entity_id
_entity_poly.type
_entity_poly.pdbx_seq_one_letter_code
_entity_poly.pdbx_strand_id
1 'polypeptide(L)' 'RKIRTHRLIEIGAAVESVLGRCIELEEIPKLIAFLNKQEANGKFFSKAMQKGPDTDMKKEEVGESGVS' A
#
# COMPACT_ATOMS: atom_id res chain seq x y z
N ARG A 1 15.55 -0.75 10.93
CA ARG A 1 14.58 -1.49 11.79
C ARG A 1 13.29 -0.68 12.04
N LYS A 2 13.35 0.57 12.53
CA LYS A 2 12.18 1.44 12.77
C LYS A 2 11.21 1.58 11.59
N ILE A 3 11.72 1.81 10.38
CA ILE A 3 10.89 2.00 9.17
C ILE A 3 10.02 0.78 8.86
N ARG A 4 10.57 -0.44 9.02
CA ARG A 4 9.82 -1.69 8.76
C ARG A 4 8.68 -1.87 9.76
N THR A 5 8.94 -1.61 11.04
CA THR A 5 7.92 -1.71 12.09
C THR A 5 6.81 -0.69 11.88
N HIS A 6 7.16 0.57 11.59
CA HIS A 6 6.17 1.62 11.31
C HIS A 6 5.26 1.25 10.14
N ARG A 7 5.85 0.84 9.01
CA ARG A 7 5.10 0.42 7.82
C ARG A 7 4.14 -0.75 8.11
N LEU A 8 4.57 -1.74 8.89
CA LEU A 8 3.70 -2.88 9.23
C LEU A 8 2.52 -2.45 10.12
N ILE A 9 2.73 -1.49 11.03
CA ILE A 9 1.66 -0.91 11.85
C ILE A 9 0.67 -0.15 10.97
N GLU A 10 1.15 0.67 10.05
CA GLU A 10 0.30 1.43 9.12
C GLU A 10 -0.55 0.51 8.23
N ILE A 11 0.03 -0.59 7.73
CA ILE A 11 -0.72 -1.59 6.96
C ILE A 11 -1.83 -2.20 7.82
N GLY A 12 -1.54 -2.58 9.07
CA GLY A 12 -2.55 -3.11 10.00
C GLY A 12 -3.68 -2.11 10.24
N ALA A 13 -3.33 -0.87 10.58
CA ALA A 13 -4.30 0.20 10.82
C ALA A 13 -5.18 0.50 9.59
N ALA A 14 -4.62 0.43 8.38
CA ALA A 14 -5.40 0.61 7.15
C ALA A 14 -6.45 -0.48 6.96
N VAL A 15 -6.12 -1.73 7.25
CA VAL A 15 -7.09 -2.83 7.15
C VAL A 15 -8.19 -2.70 8.20
N GLU A 16 -7.84 -2.35 9.45
CA GLU A 16 -8.83 -2.12 10.52
C GLU A 16 -9.78 -0.95 10.23
N SER A 17 -9.26 0.12 9.62
CA SER A 17 -10.07 1.27 9.18
C SER A 17 -11.15 0.89 8.16
N VAL A 18 -10.83 -0.01 7.21
CA VAL A 18 -11.80 -0.52 6.24
C VAL A 18 -12.86 -1.40 6.90
N LEU A 19 -12.49 -2.16 7.93
CA LEU A 19 -13.41 -3.05 8.65
C LEU A 19 -14.24 -2.34 9.71
N GLY A 20 -13.84 -1.14 10.15
CA GLY A 20 -14.49 -0.40 11.24
C GLY A 20 -14.32 -1.08 12.61
N ARG A 21 -13.36 -2.01 12.74
CA ARG A 21 -13.06 -2.74 13.99
C ARG A 21 -11.63 -3.26 13.98
N CYS A 22 -11.12 -3.57 15.17
CA CYS A 22 -9.84 -4.24 15.33
C CYS A 22 -9.87 -5.65 14.71
N ILE A 23 -8.72 -6.09 14.20
CA ILE A 23 -8.50 -7.45 13.71
C ILE A 23 -7.88 -8.28 14.82
N GLU A 24 -8.50 -9.40 15.15
CA GLU A 24 -7.94 -10.34 16.12
C GLU A 24 -6.87 -11.23 15.48
N LEU A 25 -5.92 -11.73 16.29
CA LEU A 25 -4.83 -12.59 15.79
C LEU A 25 -5.33 -13.85 15.06
N GLU A 26 -6.45 -14.41 15.51
CA GLU A 26 -7.09 -15.58 14.91
C GLU A 26 -7.69 -15.32 13.51
N GLU A 27 -7.86 -14.05 13.13
CA GLU A 27 -8.39 -13.66 11.83
C GLU A 27 -7.29 -13.41 10.80
N ILE A 28 -6.04 -13.28 11.22
CA ILE A 28 -4.88 -13.09 10.32
C ILE A 28 -4.80 -14.20 9.26
N PRO A 29 -4.97 -15.51 9.58
CA PRO A 29 -5.02 -16.55 8.57
C PRO A 29 -6.16 -16.38 7.56
N LYS A 30 -7.34 -15.89 8.02
CA LYS A 30 -8.49 -15.61 7.15
C LYS A 30 -8.20 -14.45 6.20
N LEU A 31 -7.55 -13.39 6.69
CA LEU A 31 -7.10 -12.27 5.88
C LEU A 31 -6.09 -12.70 4.81
N ILE A 32 -5.11 -13.53 5.17
CA ILE A 32 -4.13 -14.07 4.20
C ILE A 32 -4.84 -14.92 3.14
N ALA A 33 -5.73 -15.82 3.56
CA ALA A 33 -6.51 -16.65 2.63
C ALA A 33 -7.36 -15.80 1.68
N PHE A 34 -7.98 -14.74 2.19
CA PHE A 34 -8.74 -13.79 1.38
C PHE A 34 -7.86 -13.11 0.33
N LEU A 35 -6.72 -12.53 0.73
CA LEU A 35 -5.80 -11.84 -0.19
C LEU A 35 -5.28 -12.78 -1.28
N ASN A 36 -4.90 -14.01 -0.93
CA ASN A 36 -4.47 -15.02 -1.89
C ASN A 36 -5.59 -15.38 -2.88
N LYS A 37 -6.84 -15.52 -2.41
CA LYS A 37 -8.00 -15.77 -3.26
C LYS A 37 -8.25 -14.60 -4.22
N GLN A 38 -8.15 -13.36 -3.75
CA GLN A 38 -8.29 -12.18 -4.60
C GLN A 38 -7.18 -12.10 -5.66
N GLU A 39 -5.96 -12.51 -5.31
CA GLU A 39 -4.87 -12.56 -6.27
C GLU A 39 -5.09 -13.65 -7.33
N ALA A 40 -5.49 -14.86 -6.91
CA ALA A 40 -5.77 -15.98 -7.81
C ALA A 40 -6.95 -15.70 -8.77
N ASN A 41 -7.99 -15.00 -8.30
CA ASN A 41 -9.20 -14.77 -9.09
C ASN A 41 -9.02 -13.75 -10.23
N GLY A 42 -8.04 -12.85 -10.14
CA GLY A 42 -7.91 -11.80 -11.14
C GLY A 42 -6.81 -10.78 -10.90
N LYS A 43 -5.88 -11.09 -9.99
CA LYS A 43 -4.85 -10.17 -9.50
C LYS A 43 -5.45 -8.91 -8.88
N PHE A 44 -6.59 -9.03 -8.20
CA PHE A 44 -7.33 -7.87 -7.70
C PHE A 44 -6.50 -7.06 -6.71
N PHE A 45 -5.76 -7.74 -5.83
CA PHE A 45 -4.91 -7.06 -4.86
C PHE A 45 -3.74 -6.35 -5.55
N SER A 46 -2.98 -7.04 -6.40
CA SER A 46 -1.88 -6.41 -7.16
C SER A 46 -2.35 -5.24 -8.04
N LYS A 47 -3.51 -5.36 -8.70
CA LYS A 47 -4.08 -4.29 -9.54
C LYS A 47 -4.52 -3.07 -8.72
N ALA A 48 -5.14 -3.29 -7.56
CA ALA A 48 -5.54 -2.19 -6.68
C ALA A 48 -4.32 -1.47 -6.07
N MET A 49 -3.23 -2.20 -5.84
CA MET A 49 -1.99 -1.66 -5.24
C MET A 49 -1.03 -1.07 -6.27
N GLN A 50 -1.19 -1.38 -7.56
CA GLN A 50 -0.45 -0.73 -8.62
C GLN A 50 -0.94 0.71 -8.78
N LYS A 51 -0.02 1.68 -8.66
CA LYS A 51 -0.25 3.02 -9.18
C LYS A 51 -0.64 2.88 -10.64
N GLY A 52 -1.78 3.45 -11.03
CA GLY A 52 -2.06 3.67 -12.46
C GLY A 52 -0.90 4.44 -13.11
N PRO A 53 -0.79 4.42 -14.46
CA PRO A 53 0.28 5.10 -15.19
C PRO A 53 0.37 6.63 -14.94
N ASP A 54 -0.55 7.25 -14.20
CA ASP A 54 -0.66 8.70 -14.08
C ASP A 54 -0.25 9.27 -12.71
N THR A 55 0.88 8.82 -12.15
CA THR A 55 1.60 9.63 -11.14
C THR A 55 3.10 9.68 -11.40
N ASP A 56 3.43 9.98 -12.66
CA ASP A 56 4.64 10.72 -13.01
C ASP A 56 4.23 12.18 -13.30
N MET A 57 3.78 12.90 -12.27
CA MET A 57 3.71 14.36 -12.33
C MET A 57 4.90 14.90 -11.54
N LYS A 58 5.99 15.08 -12.30
CA LYS A 58 6.93 16.20 -12.24
C LYS A 58 7.47 16.52 -10.84
N LYS A 59 8.61 15.92 -10.50
CA LYS A 59 9.59 16.65 -9.68
C LYS A 59 10.41 17.48 -10.65
N GLU A 60 10.05 18.76 -10.70
CA GLU A 60 10.67 19.80 -11.51
C GLU A 60 12.19 19.70 -11.47
N GLU A 61 12.79 19.74 -12.66
CA GLU A 61 14.20 20.05 -12.82
C GLU A 61 14.44 21.42 -12.19
N VAL A 62 15.15 21.43 -11.06
CA VAL A 62 15.77 22.67 -10.56
C VAL A 62 16.89 23.00 -11.54
N GLY A 63 16.55 23.80 -12.54
CA GLY A 63 17.50 24.63 -13.24
C GLY A 63 18.02 25.73 -12.31
N GLU A 64 19.12 25.47 -11.63
CA GLU A 64 20.10 26.50 -11.27
C GLU A 64 21.21 26.40 -12.32
N SER A 65 21.73 27.43 -12.98
CA SER A 65 21.69 28.89 -12.89
C SER A 65 22.22 29.35 -14.27
N GLY A 66 21.72 30.40 -14.93
CA GLY A 66 21.74 31.76 -14.43
C GLY A 66 23.14 32.36 -14.59
N VAL A 67 23.49 32.82 -15.81
CA VAL A 67 23.85 34.22 -16.12
C VAL A 67 25.37 34.44 -16.26
N SER A 68 25.73 34.85 -17.49
CA SER A 68 26.89 35.66 -17.93
C SER A 68 28.31 35.30 -17.48
#